data_AF-A0A352L251-F1
#
_entry.id   AF-A0A352L251-F1
#
_cell.length_a   1.000
_cell.length_b   1.000
_cell.length_c   1.000
_cell.angle_alpha   90.00
_cell.angle_beta   90.00
_cell.angle_gamma   90.00
#
_symmetry.space_group_name_H-M   'P 1'
#
loop_
_entity.id
_entity.type
_entity.pdbx_description
1 polymer ?
#
loop_
_entity_poly.entity_id
_entity_poly.type
_entity_poly.pdbx_seq_one_letter_code
_entity_poly.pdbx_strand_id
1 'polypeptide(L)'
;MLRATALIEFGISGFVNLRGRFGIEFGDMDVALPQYPGVVLPTNFVRFWGIDVDAAVGVNGPSWSNSDFTGFDISGLDFNLMLNMRNLATAPLPELGSMKWFTLNAVIPEISFEPFLEFRVPELPANLPKLTVNLTYDVPTLSVPVPWIDYAVSQPTTTLPGLPAMLNFPGQPDLPALPDIPNFGFNVDANPYLQISHLPNLSLFDFLNINGSLTFKRIEYTATLNDGSTVDTWAIVMNSVDGGVFAGVNGPASNSDATGLSVAGVDGAMAILVPKDSADKRRWVAAAGTGNAVSLVGLPELTISATNFAVELNKSLGTATGGTANSSLVDFHANPLSVLMDDGSTVTITHPA
;
A
#
# COMPACT_ATOMS: atom_id res chain seq x y z
N MET A 1 -10.95 8.03 31.61
CA MET A 1 -10.88 7.62 30.20
C MET A 1 -11.98 8.34 29.44
N LEU A 2 -11.61 9.16 28.45
CA LEU A 2 -12.55 9.80 27.53
C LEU A 2 -12.50 9.04 26.20
N ARG A 3 -13.65 8.65 25.66
CA ARG A 3 -13.75 7.90 24.39
C ARG A 3 -14.84 8.46 23.49
N ALA A 4 -14.59 8.46 22.19
CA ALA A 4 -15.58 8.73 21.16
C ALA A 4 -15.43 7.70 20.03
N THR A 5 -16.55 7.26 19.46
CA THR A 5 -16.61 6.26 18.38
C THR A 5 -17.58 6.69 17.32
N ALA A 6 -17.24 6.50 16.05
CA ALA A 6 -18.10 6.82 14.92
C ALA A 6 -17.94 5.76 13.80
N LEU A 7 -19.01 5.61 13.01
CA LEU A 7 -18.87 5.06 11.67
C LEU A 7 -18.43 6.22 10.77
N ILE A 8 -17.30 6.07 10.10
CA ILE A 8 -16.76 7.11 9.23
C ILE A 8 -16.57 6.52 7.85
N GLU A 9 -17.03 7.25 6.84
CA GLU A 9 -16.58 7.12 5.47
C GLU A 9 -15.93 8.46 5.09
N PHE A 10 -14.69 8.43 4.60
CA PHE A 10 -14.04 9.64 4.12
C PHE A 10 -13.14 9.32 2.93
N GLY A 11 -13.05 10.29 2.01
CA GLY A 11 -12.22 10.21 0.84
C GLY A 11 -11.24 11.37 0.74
N ILE A 12 -10.05 11.11 0.22
CA ILE A 12 -9.05 12.12 -0.14
C ILE A 12 -9.01 12.19 -1.66
N SER A 13 -9.57 13.27 -2.23
CA SER A 13 -9.53 13.59 -3.66
C SER A 13 -9.98 12.45 -4.59
N GLY A 14 -10.91 11.62 -4.13
CA GLY A 14 -11.42 10.43 -4.82
C GLY A 14 -10.38 9.35 -5.09
N PHE A 15 -9.18 9.47 -4.53
CA PHE A 15 -8.05 8.55 -4.73
C PHE A 15 -7.93 7.55 -3.59
N VAL A 16 -7.98 8.03 -2.35
CA VAL A 16 -8.01 7.20 -1.15
C VAL A 16 -9.39 7.29 -0.56
N ASN A 17 -10.02 6.17 -0.24
CA ASN A 17 -11.29 6.11 0.46
C ASN A 17 -11.14 5.12 1.61
N LEU A 18 -11.61 5.50 2.80
CA LEU A 18 -11.67 4.62 3.95
C LEU A 18 -13.11 4.57 4.44
N ARG A 19 -13.56 3.38 4.84
CA ARG A 19 -14.79 3.24 5.62
C ARG A 19 -14.60 2.23 6.75
N GLY A 20 -15.30 2.42 7.85
CA GLY A 20 -15.26 1.48 8.96
C GLY A 20 -15.58 2.13 10.29
N ARG A 21 -15.27 1.43 11.37
CA ARG A 21 -15.49 1.93 12.73
C ARG A 21 -14.21 2.52 13.24
N PHE A 22 -14.27 3.79 13.60
CA PHE A 22 -13.13 4.51 14.15
C PHE A 22 -13.44 4.97 15.56
N GLY A 23 -12.40 4.97 16.39
CA GLY A 23 -12.48 5.52 17.73
C GLY A 23 -11.24 6.31 18.11
N ILE A 24 -11.44 7.24 19.03
CA ILE A 24 -10.37 7.95 19.71
C ILE A 24 -10.52 7.78 21.22
N GLU A 25 -9.42 7.49 21.91
CA GLU A 25 -9.39 7.33 23.36
C GLU A 25 -8.24 8.15 23.96
N PHE A 26 -8.53 8.77 25.10
CA PHE A 26 -7.53 9.45 25.92
C PHE A 26 -7.45 8.75 27.27
N GLY A 27 -6.23 8.51 27.73
CA GLY A 27 -6.02 7.84 28.99
C GLY A 27 -4.58 7.86 29.46
N ASP A 28 -4.36 7.13 30.53
CA ASP A 28 -3.07 6.99 31.19
C ASP A 28 -2.77 5.50 31.34
N MET A 29 -1.51 5.14 31.23
CA MET A 29 -1.02 3.78 31.44
C MET A 29 0.41 3.79 31.97
N ASP A 30 0.80 2.72 32.62
CA ASP A 30 2.17 2.48 33.04
C ASP A 30 2.89 1.64 31.98
N VAL A 31 4.03 2.12 31.49
CA VAL A 31 4.82 1.47 30.44
C VAL A 31 6.09 0.87 31.02
N ALA A 32 6.26 -0.44 30.88
CA ALA A 32 7.45 -1.14 31.37
C ALA A 32 8.68 -0.84 30.48
N LEU A 33 9.84 -0.71 31.13
CA LEU A 33 11.13 -0.66 30.46
C LEU A 33 11.90 -1.97 30.73
N PRO A 34 12.13 -2.83 29.73
CA PRO A 34 12.92 -4.07 29.86
C PRO A 34 14.29 -3.88 30.47
N GLN A 35 14.92 -2.73 30.16
CA GLN A 35 16.24 -2.38 30.67
C GLN A 35 16.22 -2.00 32.17
N TYR A 36 15.03 -1.73 32.72
CA TYR A 36 14.83 -1.37 34.13
C TYR A 36 13.71 -2.26 34.75
N PRO A 37 14.01 -3.53 35.07
CA PRO A 37 13.02 -4.45 35.63
C PRO A 37 12.34 -3.88 36.89
N GLY A 38 11.01 -3.93 36.92
CA GLY A 38 10.20 -3.40 38.03
C GLY A 38 9.97 -1.89 38.02
N VAL A 39 10.56 -1.17 37.06
CA VAL A 39 10.30 0.26 36.82
C VAL A 39 9.26 0.41 35.72
N VAL A 40 8.26 1.24 35.98
CA VAL A 40 7.25 1.65 34.99
C VAL A 40 7.33 3.15 34.74
N LEU A 41 7.05 3.55 33.51
CA LEU A 41 6.91 4.94 33.09
C LEU A 41 5.42 5.29 33.05
N PRO A 42 4.94 6.15 33.97
CA PRO A 42 3.63 6.77 33.84
C PRO A 42 3.53 7.49 32.49
N THR A 43 2.50 7.19 31.72
CA THR A 43 2.36 7.61 30.33
C THR A 43 0.93 8.05 30.05
N ASN A 44 0.75 9.29 29.58
CA ASN A 44 -0.51 9.72 28.97
C ASN A 44 -0.53 9.25 27.50
N PHE A 45 -1.70 8.87 26.99
CA PHE A 45 -1.85 8.50 25.59
C PHE A 45 -3.07 9.14 24.91
N VAL A 46 -2.92 9.34 23.60
CA VAL A 46 -4.00 9.51 22.63
C VAL A 46 -3.99 8.28 21.74
N ARG A 47 -5.10 7.55 21.68
CA ARG A 47 -5.24 6.34 20.88
C ARG A 47 -6.25 6.60 19.77
N PHE A 48 -5.87 6.29 18.54
CA PHE A 48 -6.75 6.18 17.39
C PHE A 48 -6.86 4.70 17.02
N TRP A 49 -8.05 4.19 16.78
CA TRP A 49 -8.22 2.81 16.35
C TRP A 49 -9.26 2.69 15.24
N GLY A 50 -9.10 1.64 14.44
CA GLY A 50 -10.03 1.20 13.42
C GLY A 50 -10.37 -0.26 13.63
N ILE A 51 -11.64 -0.62 13.47
CA ILE A 51 -12.10 -2.01 13.43
C ILE A 51 -12.86 -2.22 12.13
N ASP A 52 -12.56 -3.31 11.44
CA ASP A 52 -13.23 -3.70 10.19
C ASP A 52 -13.21 -2.56 9.18
N VAL A 53 -12.00 -1.99 8.98
CA VAL A 53 -11.79 -0.86 8.09
C VAL A 53 -11.54 -1.38 6.67
N ASP A 54 -12.37 -0.94 5.73
CA ASP A 54 -12.09 -1.09 4.32
C ASP A 54 -11.34 0.16 3.81
N ALA A 55 -10.28 -0.05 3.03
CA ALA A 55 -9.46 0.99 2.43
C ALA A 55 -9.26 0.74 0.93
N ALA A 56 -9.73 1.67 0.10
CA ALA A 56 -9.56 1.62 -1.34
C ALA A 56 -8.64 2.77 -1.79
N VAL A 57 -7.54 2.42 -2.45
CA VAL A 57 -6.58 3.37 -3.04
C VAL A 57 -6.54 3.15 -4.54
N GLY A 58 -7.11 4.06 -5.31
CA GLY A 58 -7.20 3.92 -6.76
C GLY A 58 -8.04 4.98 -7.45
N VAL A 59 -8.48 4.69 -8.66
CA VAL A 59 -9.28 5.59 -9.48
C VAL A 59 -10.66 5.01 -9.76
N ASN A 60 -11.60 5.87 -10.15
CA ASN A 60 -13.01 5.56 -10.38
C ASN A 60 -13.81 5.18 -9.12
N GLY A 61 -13.49 5.78 -7.95
CA GLY A 61 -14.23 5.57 -6.69
C GLY A 61 -13.92 4.23 -6.02
N PRO A 62 -14.34 3.96 -4.78
CA PRO A 62 -13.91 2.75 -4.08
C PRO A 62 -14.60 1.46 -4.57
N SER A 63 -13.89 0.34 -4.49
CA SER A 63 -14.31 -1.01 -4.90
C SER A 63 -15.71 -1.39 -4.42
N TRP A 64 -16.03 -1.05 -3.17
CA TRP A 64 -17.29 -1.40 -2.51
C TRP A 64 -18.50 -0.57 -2.96
N SER A 65 -18.29 0.47 -3.76
CA SER A 65 -19.36 1.33 -4.29
C SER A 65 -19.37 1.40 -5.80
N ASN A 66 -18.26 1.07 -6.45
CA ASN A 66 -18.10 1.17 -7.88
C ASN A 66 -17.38 -0.07 -8.44
N SER A 67 -18.08 -0.82 -9.30
CA SER A 67 -17.53 -1.96 -10.03
C SER A 67 -16.41 -1.59 -11.01
N ASP A 68 -16.24 -0.30 -11.30
CA ASP A 68 -15.22 0.22 -12.22
C ASP A 68 -13.94 0.69 -11.52
N PHE A 69 -13.89 0.55 -10.19
CA PHE A 69 -12.72 0.85 -9.40
C PHE A 69 -11.49 0.17 -10.00
N THR A 70 -10.39 0.90 -10.05
CA THR A 70 -9.09 0.33 -10.40
C THR A 70 -8.06 0.79 -9.39
N GLY A 71 -7.54 -0.14 -8.60
CA GLY A 71 -6.70 0.18 -7.46
C GLY A 71 -6.55 -0.95 -6.46
N PHE A 72 -5.91 -0.64 -5.34
CA PHE A 72 -5.74 -1.55 -4.23
C PHE A 72 -6.92 -1.45 -3.27
N ASP A 73 -7.46 -2.59 -2.90
CA ASP A 73 -8.46 -2.71 -1.86
C ASP A 73 -7.86 -3.45 -0.66
N ILE A 74 -8.15 -2.96 0.54
CA ILE A 74 -7.78 -3.59 1.80
C ILE A 74 -9.07 -3.75 2.56
N SER A 75 -9.46 -4.98 2.86
CA SER A 75 -10.71 -5.27 3.56
C SER A 75 -10.44 -5.74 4.99
N GLY A 76 -11.30 -5.33 5.93
CA GLY A 76 -11.26 -5.80 7.32
C GLY A 76 -10.02 -5.39 8.12
N LEU A 77 -9.37 -4.27 7.78
CA LEU A 77 -8.22 -3.75 8.52
C LEU A 77 -8.61 -3.42 9.96
N ASP A 78 -7.95 -4.07 10.91
CA ASP A 78 -8.00 -3.71 12.32
C ASP A 78 -6.70 -3.01 12.69
N PHE A 79 -6.78 -1.81 13.25
CA PHE A 79 -5.58 -1.10 13.69
C PHE A 79 -5.76 -0.31 14.98
N ASN A 80 -4.64 -0.04 15.62
CA ASN A 80 -4.50 0.80 16.79
C ASN A 80 -3.21 1.62 16.68
N LEU A 81 -3.35 2.94 16.62
CA LEU A 81 -2.27 3.93 16.65
C LEU A 81 -2.33 4.69 17.98
N MET A 82 -1.31 4.56 18.81
CA MET A 82 -1.17 5.30 20.05
C MET A 82 -0.07 6.35 19.94
N LEU A 83 -0.37 7.59 20.29
CA LEU A 83 0.59 8.64 20.59
C LEU A 83 0.74 8.70 22.10
N ASN A 84 1.94 8.46 22.59
CA ASN A 84 2.26 8.33 23.99
C ASN A 84 3.18 9.46 24.44
N MET A 85 2.94 9.94 25.63
CA MET A 85 3.71 11.01 26.26
C MET A 85 4.00 10.61 27.70
N ARG A 86 5.28 10.63 28.09
CA ARG A 86 5.64 10.38 29.48
C ARG A 86 5.03 11.46 30.38
N ASN A 87 4.37 11.01 31.44
CA ASN A 87 3.86 11.86 32.49
C ASN A 87 4.98 12.11 33.52
N LEU A 88 5.37 13.38 33.70
CA LEU A 88 6.49 13.76 34.57
C LEU A 88 6.09 14.03 36.04
N ALA A 89 4.80 14.05 36.36
CA ALA A 89 4.34 14.52 37.67
C ALA A 89 4.73 13.59 38.83
N THR A 90 5.00 12.32 38.57
CA THR A 90 5.25 11.28 39.60
C THR A 90 6.28 10.21 39.17
N ALA A 91 7.05 10.43 38.10
CA ALA A 91 7.75 9.34 37.41
C ALA A 91 9.15 8.98 37.95
N PRO A 92 9.50 7.68 38.04
CA PRO A 92 10.88 7.22 38.23
C PRO A 92 11.75 7.59 37.01
N LEU A 93 13.08 7.68 37.19
CA LEU A 93 14.08 8.05 36.16
C LEU A 93 13.98 9.51 35.66
N PRO A 94 14.09 10.54 36.52
CA PRO A 94 13.96 11.95 36.13
C PRO A 94 14.95 12.39 35.04
N GLU A 95 16.11 11.74 34.95
CA GLU A 95 17.15 11.95 33.94
C GLU A 95 16.68 11.69 32.51
N LEU A 96 15.65 10.86 32.31
CA LEU A 96 15.08 10.60 30.99
C LEU A 96 14.23 11.76 30.46
N GLY A 97 13.89 12.75 31.30
CA GLY A 97 13.10 13.93 30.94
C GLY A 97 11.79 13.64 30.19
N SER A 98 11.30 14.61 29.43
CA SER A 98 10.11 14.42 28.58
C SER A 98 10.41 13.38 27.49
N MET A 99 9.47 12.45 27.30
CA MET A 99 9.54 11.47 26.22
C MET A 99 8.21 11.45 25.47
N LYS A 100 8.28 11.40 24.14
CA LYS A 100 7.13 11.12 23.28
C LYS A 100 7.47 10.00 22.32
N TRP A 101 6.50 9.15 22.06
CA TRP A 101 6.65 8.05 21.12
C TRP A 101 5.30 7.69 20.55
N PHE A 102 5.27 6.98 19.43
CA PHE A 102 4.05 6.36 18.96
C PHE A 102 4.21 4.85 18.83
N THR A 103 3.08 4.17 18.81
CA THR A 103 2.98 2.73 18.59
C THR A 103 1.85 2.50 17.60
N LEU A 104 2.14 1.82 16.50
CA LEU A 104 1.13 1.28 15.61
C LEU A 104 1.02 -0.23 15.86
N ASN A 105 -0.19 -0.78 15.80
CA ASN A 105 -0.43 -2.21 15.70
C ASN A 105 -1.57 -2.38 14.70
N ALA A 106 -1.33 -3.12 13.63
CA ALA A 106 -2.32 -3.36 12.59
C ALA A 106 -2.35 -4.85 12.22
N VAL A 107 -3.53 -5.34 11.94
CA VAL A 107 -3.81 -6.65 11.35
C VAL A 107 -4.45 -6.38 10.01
N ILE A 108 -3.77 -6.78 8.94
CA ILE A 108 -4.24 -6.62 7.57
C ILE A 108 -4.67 -8.00 7.09
N PRO A 109 -5.98 -8.28 6.94
CA PRO A 109 -6.46 -9.61 6.56
C PRO A 109 -6.22 -9.91 5.08
N GLU A 110 -6.53 -8.94 4.22
CA GLU A 110 -6.52 -9.12 2.77
C GLU A 110 -6.12 -7.80 2.09
N ILE A 111 -5.31 -7.91 1.04
CA ILE A 111 -5.04 -6.83 0.09
C ILE A 111 -5.28 -7.40 -1.31
N SER A 112 -6.18 -6.79 -2.08
CA SER A 112 -6.42 -7.15 -3.48
C SER A 112 -6.10 -5.98 -4.41
N PHE A 113 -5.92 -6.29 -5.69
CA PHE A 113 -5.87 -5.29 -6.75
C PHE A 113 -7.04 -5.51 -7.70
N GLU A 114 -7.97 -4.55 -7.74
CA GLU A 114 -9.18 -4.63 -8.55
C GLU A 114 -9.03 -3.81 -9.84
N PRO A 115 -9.70 -4.18 -10.95
CA PRO A 115 -10.54 -5.37 -11.15
C PRO A 115 -9.75 -6.54 -11.77
N PHE A 116 -8.43 -6.42 -11.91
CA PHE A 116 -7.67 -7.34 -12.75
C PHE A 116 -7.41 -8.65 -12.02
N LEU A 117 -8.23 -9.66 -12.32
CA LEU A 117 -8.05 -11.03 -11.83
C LEU A 117 -6.68 -11.63 -12.23
N GLU A 118 -6.03 -11.06 -13.25
CA GLU A 118 -4.69 -11.43 -13.69
C GLU A 118 -3.57 -10.84 -12.81
N PHE A 119 -3.88 -9.90 -11.92
CA PHE A 119 -2.96 -9.31 -10.95
C PHE A 119 -3.25 -9.92 -9.58
N ARG A 120 -2.42 -10.88 -9.17
CA ARG A 120 -2.52 -11.47 -7.82
C ARG A 120 -1.43 -10.88 -6.94
N VAL A 121 -1.84 -10.09 -5.96
CA VAL A 121 -1.03 -9.87 -4.76
C VAL A 121 -1.07 -11.21 -3.98
N PRO A 122 0.07 -11.78 -3.57
CA PRO A 122 0.09 -12.99 -2.75
C PRO A 122 -0.75 -12.76 -1.50
N GLU A 123 -1.41 -13.82 -1.02
CA GLU A 123 -1.90 -13.83 0.35
C GLU A 123 -0.72 -13.45 1.25
N LEU A 124 -0.88 -12.33 1.96
CA LEU A 124 0.05 -11.98 3.01
C LEU A 124 0.03 -13.15 4.00
N PRO A 125 1.19 -13.59 4.51
CA PRO A 125 1.21 -14.72 5.44
C PRO A 125 0.22 -14.44 6.58
N ALA A 126 -0.55 -15.45 7.00
CA ALA A 126 -1.58 -15.33 8.05
C ALA A 126 -1.07 -14.68 9.37
N ASN A 127 0.25 -14.66 9.53
CA ASN A 127 0.97 -13.89 10.54
C ASN A 127 1.81 -12.80 9.86
N LEU A 128 1.18 -11.79 9.25
CA LEU A 128 1.86 -10.51 9.12
C LEU A 128 2.37 -10.16 10.52
N PRO A 129 3.67 -9.90 10.71
CA PRO A 129 4.12 -9.40 11.99
C PRO A 129 3.28 -8.16 12.26
N LYS A 130 2.57 -8.13 13.40
CA LYS A 130 1.91 -6.92 13.91
C LYS A 130 2.83 -5.75 13.59
N LEU A 131 2.46 -4.92 12.60
CA LEU A 131 3.37 -3.89 12.13
C LEU A 131 3.52 -2.89 13.28
N THR A 132 4.60 -3.07 14.04
CA THR A 132 4.88 -2.29 15.24
C THR A 132 6.01 -1.34 14.91
N VAL A 133 5.66 -0.18 14.38
CA VAL A 133 6.61 0.92 14.16
C VAL A 133 6.64 1.75 15.43
N ASN A 134 7.83 1.85 16.03
CA ASN A 134 8.08 2.63 17.24
C ASN A 134 9.18 3.65 16.94
N LEU A 135 8.85 4.93 16.90
CA LEU A 135 9.82 6.01 16.82
C LEU A 135 9.69 6.89 18.06
N THR A 136 10.80 7.11 18.76
CA THR A 136 10.90 8.05 19.88
C THR A 136 11.44 9.36 19.33
N TYR A 137 10.71 10.46 19.52
CA TYR A 137 11.15 11.80 19.12
C TYR A 137 11.06 12.70 20.36
N ASP A 138 12.14 13.46 20.61
CA ASP A 138 12.53 14.07 21.89
C ASP A 138 13.15 13.09 22.90
N VAL A 139 14.49 13.00 22.85
CA VAL A 139 15.32 12.51 23.96
C VAL A 139 16.12 13.71 24.48
N PRO A 140 16.08 14.04 25.79
CA PRO A 140 16.97 15.06 26.34
C PRO A 140 18.43 14.70 26.06
N THR A 141 19.25 15.71 25.78
CA THR A 141 20.65 15.65 25.30
C THR A 141 21.67 15.06 26.28
N LEU A 142 21.38 13.93 26.93
CA LEU A 142 22.28 13.26 27.88
C LEU A 142 22.69 11.87 27.38
N SER A 143 23.93 11.52 27.70
CA SER A 143 24.72 10.35 27.28
C SER A 143 24.20 8.98 27.77
N VAL A 144 22.89 8.81 27.92
CA VAL A 144 22.26 7.56 28.33
C VAL A 144 21.70 6.86 27.09
N PRO A 145 21.98 5.55 26.89
CA PRO A 145 21.35 4.77 25.81
C PRO A 145 19.83 4.87 25.89
N VAL A 146 19.17 5.09 24.75
CA VAL A 146 17.69 5.16 24.69
C VAL A 146 17.12 3.83 25.18
N PRO A 147 16.35 3.81 26.28
CA PRO A 147 15.70 2.59 26.73
C PRO A 147 14.63 2.20 25.72
N TRP A 148 14.71 0.99 25.18
CA TRP A 148 13.63 0.47 24.33
C TRP A 148 12.44 0.04 25.20
N ILE A 149 11.23 0.17 24.67
CA ILE A 149 9.97 -0.17 25.35
C ILE A 149 9.51 -1.56 24.92
N ASP A 150 9.12 -2.42 25.88
CA ASP A 150 8.51 -3.73 25.57
C ASP A 150 6.99 -3.66 25.60
N TYR A 151 6.44 -3.55 24.39
CA TYR A 151 5.01 -3.44 24.17
C TYR A 151 4.24 -4.75 24.33
N ALA A 152 4.89 -5.91 24.23
CA ALA A 152 4.20 -7.19 24.44
C ALA A 152 3.73 -7.32 25.90
N VAL A 153 4.44 -6.67 26.82
CA VAL A 153 4.15 -6.64 28.26
C VAL A 153 3.41 -5.38 28.69
N SER A 154 3.63 -4.25 28.00
CA SER A 154 3.04 -2.96 28.40
C SER A 154 1.66 -2.66 27.78
N GLN A 155 1.29 -3.28 26.65
CA GLN A 155 -0.02 -3.03 26.05
C GLN A 155 -1.10 -3.71 26.90
N PRO A 156 -2.12 -2.97 27.41
CA PRO A 156 -3.30 -3.64 27.94
C PRO A 156 -3.86 -4.52 26.83
N THR A 157 -4.24 -5.77 27.15
CA THR A 157 -4.93 -6.67 26.22
C THR A 157 -6.05 -5.86 25.55
N THR A 158 -5.91 -5.61 24.25
CA THR A 158 -6.85 -4.84 23.46
C THR A 158 -8.12 -5.66 23.31
N THR A 159 -8.96 -5.68 24.34
CA THR A 159 -10.37 -5.98 24.15
C THR A 159 -10.95 -4.79 23.42
N LEU A 160 -10.89 -4.85 22.09
CA LEU A 160 -11.71 -4.00 21.23
C LEU A 160 -13.13 -4.05 21.80
N PRO A 161 -13.82 -2.90 21.95
CA PRO A 161 -15.17 -2.92 22.49
C PRO A 161 -15.99 -3.90 21.68
N GLY A 162 -16.68 -4.84 22.35
CA GLY A 162 -17.61 -5.76 21.71
C GLY A 162 -18.72 -4.94 21.06
N LEU A 163 -18.52 -4.58 19.80
CA LEU A 163 -19.52 -3.87 19.01
C LEU A 163 -20.32 -4.94 18.25
N PRO A 164 -21.65 -4.78 18.14
CA PRO A 164 -22.46 -5.70 17.34
C PRO A 164 -21.89 -5.84 15.93
N ALA A 165 -22.08 -6.99 15.28
CA ALA A 165 -21.72 -7.20 13.88
C ALA A 165 -22.25 -6.03 13.02
N MET A 166 -21.47 -5.59 12.03
CA MET A 166 -22.00 -4.63 11.05
C MET A 166 -23.28 -5.20 10.47
N LEU A 167 -24.36 -4.40 10.41
CA LEU A 167 -25.39 -4.70 9.43
C LEU A 167 -24.70 -4.58 8.08
N ASN A 168 -24.79 -5.63 7.27
CA ASN A 168 -24.48 -5.58 5.85
C ASN A 168 -25.02 -4.26 5.28
N PHE A 169 -24.17 -3.47 4.63
CA PHE A 169 -24.58 -2.24 3.92
C PHE A 169 -24.95 -2.49 2.43
N PRO A 170 -25.91 -3.37 2.07
CA PRO A 170 -26.59 -3.26 0.80
C PRO A 170 -27.99 -2.66 0.99
N GLY A 171 -28.21 -1.49 0.39
CA GLY A 171 -29.54 -0.89 0.23
C GLY A 171 -30.10 -0.11 1.42
N GLN A 172 -29.26 0.36 2.36
CA GLN A 172 -29.73 1.37 3.32
C GLN A 172 -29.80 2.76 2.66
N PRO A 173 -30.79 3.60 3.02
CA PRO A 173 -30.85 4.97 2.54
C PRO A 173 -29.59 5.73 2.94
N ASP A 174 -29.13 6.63 2.08
CA ASP A 174 -28.04 7.55 2.38
C ASP A 174 -28.22 8.12 3.78
N LEU A 175 -27.15 8.11 4.58
CA LEU A 175 -27.14 8.84 5.84
C LEU A 175 -27.56 10.28 5.52
N PRO A 176 -28.50 10.88 6.27
CA PRO A 176 -28.91 12.24 6.00
C PRO A 176 -27.66 13.11 6.02
N ALA A 177 -27.47 13.93 4.97
CA ALA A 177 -26.35 14.84 4.88
C ALA A 177 -26.28 15.65 6.18
N LEU A 178 -25.31 15.32 7.02
CA LEU A 178 -25.00 16.13 8.19
C LEU A 178 -24.39 17.42 7.64
N PRO A 179 -24.82 18.60 8.12
CA PRO A 179 -24.18 19.85 7.70
C PRO A 179 -22.68 19.73 7.95
N ASP A 180 -21.88 20.17 6.97
CA ASP A 180 -20.43 20.21 7.07
C ASP A 180 -20.02 20.74 8.45
N ILE A 181 -19.08 20.08 9.13
CA ILE A 181 -18.48 20.66 10.34
C ILE A 181 -17.65 21.84 9.86
N PRO A 182 -18.10 23.10 10.07
CA PRO A 182 -17.37 24.23 9.57
C PRO A 182 -16.03 24.29 10.32
N ASN A 183 -14.92 24.38 9.57
CA ASN A 183 -13.55 24.48 10.06
C ASN A 183 -12.87 23.20 10.58
N PHE A 184 -13.39 21.99 10.30
CA PHE A 184 -12.59 20.77 10.37
C PHE A 184 -12.04 20.44 8.97
N GLY A 185 -10.76 20.75 8.74
CA GLY A 185 -10.09 20.41 7.48
C GLY A 185 -8.59 20.30 7.73
N PHE A 186 -8.00 19.17 7.36
CA PHE A 186 -6.57 19.05 7.17
C PHE A 186 -6.31 19.23 5.66
N ASN A 187 -5.63 20.31 5.29
CA ASN A 187 -5.10 20.45 3.95
C ASN A 187 -3.75 19.75 3.92
N VAL A 188 -3.72 18.51 3.42
CA VAL A 188 -2.48 17.90 2.97
C VAL A 188 -2.36 18.30 1.52
N ASP A 189 -1.26 18.96 1.14
CA ASP A 189 -0.96 19.12 -0.28
C ASP A 189 -1.11 17.76 -0.96
N ALA A 190 -1.76 17.73 -2.12
CA ALA A 190 -1.94 16.51 -2.89
C ALA A 190 -0.55 15.98 -3.28
N ASN A 191 0.06 15.19 -2.40
CA ASN A 191 1.23 14.41 -2.66
C ASN A 191 0.72 13.05 -3.13
N PRO A 192 0.73 12.77 -4.44
CA PRO A 192 0.10 11.58 -4.99
C PRO A 192 0.90 10.31 -4.70
N TYR A 193 1.73 10.28 -3.66
CA TYR A 193 2.63 9.16 -3.34
C TYR A 193 2.08 8.39 -2.15
N LEU A 194 1.65 7.15 -2.38
CA LEU A 194 1.64 6.14 -1.33
C LEU A 194 2.75 5.14 -1.68
N GLN A 195 3.78 5.03 -0.85
CA GLN A 195 4.85 4.06 -1.07
C GLN A 195 4.65 2.86 -0.16
N ILE A 196 4.52 1.68 -0.75
CA ILE A 196 4.64 0.40 -0.06
C ILE A 196 6.05 -0.14 -0.33
N SER A 197 6.92 -0.01 0.65
CA SER A 197 8.27 -0.58 0.56
C SER A 197 8.20 -2.10 0.77
N HIS A 198 8.90 -2.87 -0.07
CA HIS A 198 9.04 -4.33 0.04
C HIS A 198 7.73 -5.12 -0.12
N LEU A 199 7.14 -5.10 -1.33
CA LEU A 199 6.14 -6.10 -1.69
C LEU A 199 6.79 -7.50 -1.74
N PRO A 200 6.18 -8.52 -1.09
CA PRO A 200 6.74 -9.87 -1.08
C PRO A 200 6.77 -10.50 -2.48
N ASN A 201 5.74 -10.30 -3.31
CA ASN A 201 5.69 -10.68 -4.73
C ASN A 201 4.45 -10.02 -5.38
N LEU A 202 4.42 -9.85 -6.70
CA LEU A 202 3.25 -9.52 -7.51
C LEU A 202 3.22 -10.47 -8.70
N SER A 203 2.16 -11.27 -8.81
CA SER A 203 1.97 -12.18 -9.95
C SER A 203 1.07 -11.53 -11.00
N LEU A 204 1.50 -11.60 -12.26
CA LEU A 204 0.87 -11.05 -13.45
C LEU A 204 0.68 -12.17 -14.46
N PHE A 205 -0.55 -12.32 -14.95
CA PHE A 205 -0.91 -13.27 -16.01
C PHE A 205 -0.53 -14.73 -15.68
N ASP A 206 -0.41 -15.07 -14.40
CA ASP A 206 0.00 -16.39 -13.86
C ASP A 206 1.40 -16.89 -14.26
N PHE A 207 2.18 -16.13 -15.04
CA PHE A 207 3.53 -16.53 -15.46
C PHE A 207 4.61 -15.51 -15.10
N LEU A 208 4.27 -14.24 -14.89
CA LEU A 208 5.23 -13.17 -14.62
C LEU A 208 5.11 -12.77 -13.15
N ASN A 209 6.18 -12.94 -12.37
CA ASN A 209 6.24 -12.57 -10.97
C ASN A 209 7.26 -11.45 -10.80
N ILE A 210 6.92 -10.41 -10.05
CA ILE A 210 7.77 -9.24 -9.81
C ILE A 210 7.93 -9.07 -8.29
N ASN A 211 9.12 -8.74 -7.82
CA ASN A 211 9.35 -8.32 -6.44
C ASN A 211 10.12 -6.99 -6.38
N GLY A 212 9.85 -6.20 -5.35
CA GLY A 212 10.38 -4.84 -5.24
C GLY A 212 9.60 -3.94 -4.31
N SER A 213 9.86 -2.63 -4.41
CA SER A 213 8.98 -1.59 -3.88
C SER A 213 7.75 -1.43 -4.77
N LEU A 214 6.72 -0.78 -4.23
CA LEU A 214 5.59 -0.29 -5.01
C LEU A 214 5.28 1.13 -4.60
N THR A 215 5.65 2.10 -5.43
CA THR A 215 5.18 3.48 -5.26
C THR A 215 3.91 3.68 -6.05
N PHE A 216 2.78 3.78 -5.36
CA PHE A 216 1.53 4.26 -5.91
C PHE A 216 1.64 5.73 -6.23
N LYS A 217 1.54 6.03 -7.52
CA LYS A 217 1.30 7.38 -7.97
C LYS A 217 0.22 7.42 -9.02
N ARG A 218 -0.77 8.27 -8.77
CA ARG A 218 -1.76 8.68 -9.78
C ARG A 218 -1.18 9.85 -10.57
N ILE A 219 -0.97 9.64 -11.87
CA ILE A 219 -0.48 10.66 -12.81
C ILE A 219 -1.54 10.82 -13.90
N GLU A 220 -1.76 12.04 -14.37
CA GLU A 220 -2.53 12.24 -15.60
C GLU A 220 -1.66 11.88 -16.80
N TYR A 221 -2.20 11.12 -17.74
CA TYR A 221 -1.48 10.72 -18.94
C TYR A 221 -2.43 10.63 -20.13
N THR A 222 -2.09 11.31 -21.22
CA THR A 222 -2.83 11.19 -22.49
C THR A 222 -2.16 10.09 -23.31
N ALA A 223 -2.87 8.96 -23.44
CA ALA A 223 -2.42 7.80 -24.17
C ALA A 223 -2.71 7.94 -25.66
N THR A 224 -1.69 7.91 -26.50
CA THR A 224 -1.83 7.79 -27.95
C THR A 224 -1.95 6.31 -28.31
N LEU A 225 -3.00 5.94 -29.03
CA LEU A 225 -3.25 4.56 -29.44
C LEU A 225 -2.60 4.24 -30.79
N ASN A 226 -2.51 2.96 -31.11
CA ASN A 226 -1.93 2.44 -32.36
C ASN A 226 -2.62 2.93 -33.65
N ASP A 227 -3.81 3.52 -33.56
CA ASP A 227 -4.53 4.15 -34.67
C ASP A 227 -4.36 5.68 -34.73
N GLY A 228 -3.54 6.25 -33.83
CA GLY A 228 -3.29 7.68 -33.69
C GLY A 228 -4.34 8.45 -32.89
N SER A 229 -5.41 7.80 -32.44
CA SER A 229 -6.38 8.43 -31.52
C SER A 229 -5.80 8.59 -30.12
N THR A 230 -6.37 9.49 -29.32
CA THR A 230 -5.90 9.78 -27.97
C THR A 230 -6.97 9.51 -26.92
N VAL A 231 -6.56 9.00 -25.76
CA VAL A 231 -7.42 8.76 -24.60
C VAL A 231 -6.80 9.41 -23.37
N ASP A 232 -7.57 10.22 -22.66
CA ASP A 232 -7.13 10.75 -21.36
C ASP A 232 -7.27 9.68 -20.28
N THR A 233 -6.16 9.42 -19.58
CA THR A 233 -6.06 8.35 -18.59
C THR A 233 -5.49 8.86 -17.27
N TRP A 234 -5.79 8.10 -16.22
CA TRP A 234 -4.98 8.02 -15.02
C TRP A 234 -3.94 6.91 -15.22
N ALA A 235 -2.67 7.23 -15.00
CA ALA A 235 -1.60 6.24 -14.86
C ALA A 235 -1.39 5.93 -13.38
N ILE A 236 -1.49 4.66 -13.02
CA ILE A 236 -1.05 4.10 -11.73
C ILE A 236 0.30 3.45 -11.99
N VAL A 237 1.36 3.98 -11.38
CA VAL A 237 2.72 3.46 -11.58
C VAL A 237 3.16 2.55 -10.44
N MET A 238 4.12 1.69 -10.74
CA MET A 238 4.84 0.81 -9.85
C MET A 238 6.31 0.87 -10.24
N ASN A 239 7.22 0.74 -9.29
CA ASN A 239 8.64 0.84 -9.56
C ASN A 239 9.43 -0.07 -8.64
N SER A 240 10.49 -0.66 -9.16
CA SER A 240 11.41 -1.50 -8.41
C SER A 240 12.84 -1.02 -8.65
N VAL A 241 13.61 -0.92 -7.58
CA VAL A 241 15.06 -0.66 -7.61
C VAL A 241 15.73 -1.89 -7.01
N ASP A 242 16.70 -2.47 -7.73
CA ASP A 242 17.37 -3.72 -7.37
C ASP A 242 16.41 -4.89 -7.09
N GLY A 243 15.29 -4.92 -7.83
CA GLY A 243 14.26 -5.94 -7.67
C GLY A 243 14.55 -7.23 -8.43
N GLY A 244 13.49 -7.99 -8.66
CA GLY A 244 13.57 -9.20 -9.47
C GLY A 244 12.30 -9.46 -10.27
N VAL A 245 12.48 -10.23 -11.33
CA VAL A 245 11.44 -10.67 -12.24
C VAL A 245 11.62 -12.16 -12.46
N PHE A 246 10.52 -12.91 -12.43
CA PHE A 246 10.50 -14.32 -12.83
C PHE A 246 9.42 -14.52 -13.90
N ALA A 247 9.79 -15.10 -15.03
CA ALA A 247 8.88 -15.48 -16.10
C ALA A 247 8.92 -17.00 -16.27
N GLY A 248 7.82 -17.69 -15.94
CA GLY A 248 7.77 -19.15 -16.00
C GLY A 248 6.51 -19.75 -15.41
N VAL A 249 6.53 -21.08 -15.23
CA VAL A 249 5.44 -21.83 -14.60
C VAL A 249 5.78 -22.15 -13.15
N ASN A 250 4.74 -22.28 -12.31
CA ASN A 250 4.88 -22.54 -10.87
C ASN A 250 5.79 -21.53 -10.15
N GLY A 251 5.75 -20.27 -10.58
CA GLY A 251 6.50 -19.20 -9.93
C GLY A 251 6.05 -18.96 -8.48
N PRO A 252 6.75 -18.07 -7.74
CA PRO A 252 7.93 -17.31 -8.16
C PRO A 252 9.22 -18.14 -8.17
N ALA A 253 10.36 -17.54 -8.55
CA ALA A 253 11.67 -18.21 -8.63
C ALA A 253 12.12 -18.94 -7.34
N SER A 254 11.60 -18.54 -6.17
CA SER A 254 11.89 -19.18 -4.89
C SER A 254 11.10 -20.48 -4.66
N ASN A 255 10.10 -20.78 -5.50
CA ASN A 255 9.37 -22.04 -5.44
C ASN A 255 10.24 -23.17 -6.03
N SER A 256 10.34 -24.29 -5.32
CA SER A 256 11.14 -25.45 -5.74
C SER A 256 10.65 -26.08 -7.05
N ASP A 257 9.37 -25.93 -7.36
CA ASP A 257 8.75 -26.48 -8.57
C ASP A 257 8.73 -25.45 -9.72
N ALA A 258 9.30 -24.25 -9.51
CA ALA A 258 9.37 -23.21 -10.52
C ALA A 258 10.26 -23.63 -11.69
N THR A 259 9.77 -23.42 -12.91
CA THR A 259 10.57 -23.58 -14.12
C THR A 259 10.42 -22.33 -14.97
N GLY A 260 11.53 -21.65 -15.24
CA GLY A 260 11.49 -20.38 -15.98
C GLY A 260 12.78 -19.57 -15.95
N LEU A 261 12.65 -18.32 -16.36
CA LEU A 261 13.71 -17.33 -16.38
C LEU A 261 13.59 -16.42 -15.15
N SER A 262 14.67 -16.29 -14.38
CA SER A 262 14.76 -15.29 -13.31
C SER A 262 15.75 -14.20 -13.70
N VAL A 263 15.35 -12.96 -13.46
CA VAL A 263 16.18 -11.77 -13.62
C VAL A 263 16.26 -11.10 -12.26
N ALA A 264 17.47 -10.86 -11.77
CA ALA A 264 17.74 -10.14 -10.53
C ALA A 264 18.41 -8.78 -10.82
N GLY A 265 18.38 -7.91 -9.82
CA GLY A 265 18.88 -6.53 -9.92
C GLY A 265 18.12 -5.72 -10.95
N VAL A 266 16.80 -5.89 -11.00
CA VAL A 266 15.94 -5.21 -11.96
C VAL A 266 15.57 -3.83 -11.44
N ASP A 267 16.06 -2.81 -12.13
CA ASP A 267 15.56 -1.44 -12.03
C ASP A 267 14.49 -1.24 -13.10
N GLY A 268 13.24 -1.09 -12.70
CA GLY A 268 12.13 -1.07 -13.66
C GLY A 268 10.85 -0.45 -13.15
N ALA A 269 10.04 0.04 -14.07
CA ALA A 269 8.75 0.63 -13.80
C ALA A 269 7.64 -0.06 -14.59
N MET A 270 6.46 -0.13 -14.00
CA MET A 270 5.21 -0.56 -14.62
C MET A 270 4.16 0.53 -14.48
N ALA A 271 3.29 0.68 -15.45
CA ALA A 271 2.17 1.59 -15.43
C ALA A 271 0.90 0.88 -15.88
N ILE A 272 -0.19 1.16 -15.18
CA ILE A 272 -1.55 0.77 -15.55
C ILE A 272 -2.30 2.03 -15.91
N LEU A 273 -2.76 2.10 -17.16
CA LEU A 273 -3.51 3.23 -17.69
C LEU A 273 -5.00 2.94 -17.64
N VAL A 274 -5.73 3.86 -17.02
CA VAL A 274 -7.16 3.78 -16.78
C VAL A 274 -7.83 5.00 -17.41
N PRO A 275 -8.71 4.85 -18.42
CA PRO A 275 -9.49 5.96 -18.97
C PRO A 275 -10.17 6.79 -17.87
N LYS A 276 -10.13 8.12 -18.03
CA LYS A 276 -10.87 9.04 -17.16
C LYS A 276 -12.38 9.00 -17.42
N ASP A 277 -12.78 8.65 -18.64
CA ASP A 277 -14.17 8.40 -18.98
C ASP A 277 -14.60 7.05 -18.38
N SER A 278 -15.50 7.08 -17.40
CA SER A 278 -16.02 5.88 -16.75
C SER A 278 -16.78 4.96 -17.70
N ALA A 279 -17.28 5.44 -18.85
CA ALA A 279 -17.91 4.57 -19.85
C ALA A 279 -16.89 3.67 -20.59
N ASP A 280 -15.62 4.08 -20.63
CA ASP A 280 -14.54 3.34 -21.28
C ASP A 280 -13.89 2.35 -20.31
N LYS A 281 -14.12 1.06 -20.55
CA LYS A 281 -13.58 -0.03 -19.72
C LYS A 281 -12.25 -0.56 -20.25
N ARG A 282 -11.65 0.08 -21.27
CA ARG A 282 -10.32 -0.28 -21.76
C ARG A 282 -9.30 0.00 -20.69
N ARG A 283 -8.22 -0.78 -20.69
CA ARG A 283 -7.09 -0.62 -19.80
C ARG A 283 -5.83 -0.97 -20.57
N TRP A 284 -4.69 -0.41 -20.17
CA TRP A 284 -3.39 -0.76 -20.73
C TRP A 284 -2.38 -0.96 -19.63
N VAL A 285 -1.51 -1.94 -19.81
CA VAL A 285 -0.42 -2.25 -18.89
C VAL A 285 0.87 -2.19 -19.69
N ALA A 286 1.81 -1.39 -19.21
CA ALA A 286 3.13 -1.31 -19.80
C ALA A 286 4.20 -1.38 -18.72
N ALA A 287 5.32 -2.03 -19.00
CA ALA A 287 6.45 -2.09 -18.09
C ALA A 287 7.77 -2.01 -18.85
N ALA A 288 8.75 -1.31 -18.29
CA ALA A 288 10.11 -1.22 -18.80
C ALA A 288 11.09 -1.40 -17.64
N GLY A 289 12.18 -2.13 -17.85
CA GLY A 289 13.23 -2.25 -16.84
C GLY A 289 14.48 -2.91 -17.36
N THR A 290 15.57 -2.77 -16.62
CA THR A 290 16.85 -3.39 -16.92
C THR A 290 17.34 -4.20 -15.75
N GLY A 291 17.76 -5.44 -16.00
CA GLY A 291 18.37 -6.33 -15.02
C GLY A 291 19.82 -6.66 -15.36
N ASN A 292 20.59 -6.99 -14.34
CA ASN A 292 22.03 -7.23 -14.45
C ASN A 292 22.42 -8.73 -14.32
N ALA A 293 21.51 -9.58 -13.84
CA ALA A 293 21.76 -11.00 -13.66
C ALA A 293 20.56 -11.84 -14.13
N VAL A 294 20.79 -12.70 -15.12
CA VAL A 294 19.79 -13.64 -15.63
C VAL A 294 20.19 -15.07 -15.28
N SER A 295 19.24 -15.88 -14.80
CA SER A 295 19.42 -17.31 -14.51
C SER A 295 18.22 -18.14 -14.92
N LEU A 296 18.43 -19.44 -15.11
CA LEU A 296 17.35 -20.42 -15.28
C LEU A 296 17.02 -21.07 -13.94
N VAL A 297 15.72 -21.21 -13.69
CA VAL A 297 15.17 -21.92 -12.52
C VAL A 297 14.55 -23.23 -13.00
N GLY A 298 14.73 -24.32 -12.24
CA GLY A 298 14.17 -25.64 -12.55
C GLY A 298 14.90 -26.43 -13.64
N LEU A 299 15.99 -25.90 -14.21
CA LEU A 299 16.75 -26.52 -15.31
C LEU A 299 18.25 -26.65 -14.95
N PRO A 300 18.63 -27.51 -13.99
CA PRO A 300 19.99 -27.56 -13.44
C PRO A 300 21.07 -27.99 -14.46
N GLU A 301 20.66 -28.63 -15.56
CA GLU A 301 21.56 -29.06 -16.63
C GLU A 301 21.88 -27.96 -17.66
N LEU A 302 21.20 -26.81 -17.59
CA LEU A 302 21.36 -25.71 -18.54
C LEU A 302 21.80 -24.43 -17.81
N THR A 303 22.93 -23.85 -18.23
CA THR A 303 23.38 -22.56 -17.73
C THR A 303 23.21 -21.51 -18.82
N ILE A 304 22.45 -20.47 -18.52
CA ILE A 304 22.38 -19.23 -19.30
C ILE A 304 22.89 -18.11 -18.40
N SER A 305 23.71 -17.21 -18.96
CA SER A 305 24.11 -15.97 -18.29
C SER A 305 24.08 -14.83 -19.30
N ALA A 306 23.50 -13.71 -18.90
CA ALA A 306 23.48 -12.46 -19.63
C ALA A 306 23.68 -11.32 -18.62
N THR A 307 24.43 -10.30 -18.99
CA THR A 307 24.81 -9.18 -18.10
C THR A 307 23.97 -7.92 -18.30
N ASN A 308 23.15 -7.87 -19.36
CA ASN A 308 22.23 -6.77 -19.63
C ASN A 308 20.94 -7.34 -20.24
N PHE A 309 19.85 -7.30 -19.49
CA PHE A 309 18.55 -7.78 -19.96
C PHE A 309 17.51 -6.67 -19.85
N ALA A 310 16.77 -6.43 -20.91
CA ALA A 310 15.64 -5.51 -20.90
C ALA A 310 14.34 -6.31 -20.69
N VAL A 311 13.50 -5.84 -19.76
CA VAL A 311 12.15 -6.35 -19.54
C VAL A 311 11.18 -5.35 -20.14
N GLU A 312 10.35 -5.79 -21.08
CA GLU A 312 9.37 -4.94 -21.75
C GLU A 312 8.00 -5.63 -21.76
N LEU A 313 6.96 -4.84 -21.48
CA LEU A 313 5.56 -5.26 -21.55
C LEU A 313 4.76 -4.11 -22.15
N ASN A 314 3.88 -4.43 -23.11
CA ASN A 314 2.82 -3.53 -23.58
C ASN A 314 1.60 -4.39 -23.90
N LYS A 315 0.52 -4.23 -23.13
CA LYS A 315 -0.68 -5.07 -23.21
C LYS A 315 -1.94 -4.25 -23.09
N SER A 316 -2.92 -4.62 -23.91
CA SER A 316 -4.30 -4.14 -23.81
C SER A 316 -5.12 -5.09 -22.94
N LEU A 317 -5.96 -4.52 -22.09
CA LEU A 317 -6.89 -5.21 -21.20
C LEU A 317 -8.27 -4.54 -21.24
N GLY A 318 -9.27 -5.21 -20.67
CA GLY A 318 -10.63 -4.67 -20.55
C GLY A 318 -11.40 -4.61 -21.87
N THR A 319 -12.43 -3.77 -21.94
CA THR A 319 -13.35 -3.68 -23.08
C THR A 319 -13.64 -2.24 -23.50
N ALA A 320 -13.82 -2.01 -24.79
CA ALA A 320 -14.36 -0.75 -25.30
C ALA A 320 -15.85 -0.60 -24.96
N THR A 321 -16.37 0.62 -25.13
CA THR A 321 -17.80 0.92 -25.02
C THR A 321 -18.62 -0.07 -25.86
N GLY A 322 -19.60 -0.72 -25.22
CA GLY A 322 -20.39 -1.79 -25.85
C GLY A 322 -19.84 -3.21 -25.64
N GLY A 323 -18.80 -3.38 -24.81
CA GLY A 323 -18.32 -4.69 -24.35
C GLY A 323 -17.38 -5.43 -25.30
N THR A 324 -16.88 -4.77 -26.35
CA THR A 324 -15.90 -5.38 -27.27
C THR A 324 -14.52 -5.44 -26.61
N ALA A 325 -13.82 -6.57 -26.69
CA ALA A 325 -12.48 -6.71 -26.11
C ALA A 325 -11.51 -5.63 -26.63
N ASN A 326 -10.68 -5.10 -25.73
CA ASN A 326 -9.69 -4.09 -26.09
C ASN A 326 -8.53 -4.72 -26.89
N SER A 327 -8.43 -4.38 -28.16
CA SER A 327 -7.30 -4.74 -29.03
C SER A 327 -6.37 -3.57 -29.35
N SER A 328 -6.62 -2.38 -28.77
CA SER A 328 -5.78 -1.21 -29.00
C SER A 328 -4.55 -1.21 -28.11
N LEU A 329 -3.38 -0.89 -28.66
CA LEU A 329 -2.13 -0.75 -27.91
C LEU A 329 -1.75 0.72 -27.80
N VAL A 330 -1.08 1.08 -26.70
CA VAL A 330 -0.60 2.44 -26.47
C VAL A 330 0.77 2.57 -27.10
N ASP A 331 0.95 3.61 -27.90
CA ASP A 331 2.22 4.02 -28.46
C ASP A 331 2.93 4.98 -27.50
N PHE A 332 3.83 4.44 -26.68
CA PHE A 332 4.65 5.22 -25.76
C PHE A 332 5.82 5.90 -26.48
N HIS A 333 6.10 5.65 -27.76
CA HIS A 333 7.02 6.52 -28.52
C HIS A 333 6.42 7.88 -28.79
N ALA A 334 5.11 7.94 -29.07
CA ALA A 334 4.41 9.20 -29.32
C ALA A 334 4.34 10.09 -28.07
N ASN A 335 4.24 9.47 -26.88
CA ASN A 335 4.25 10.18 -25.60
C ASN A 335 4.95 9.32 -24.52
N PRO A 336 6.27 9.44 -24.31
CA PRO A 336 6.96 8.62 -23.31
C PRO A 336 6.47 8.83 -21.88
N LEU A 337 6.26 7.75 -21.12
CA LEU A 337 5.90 7.81 -19.71
C LEU A 337 7.14 7.66 -18.83
N SER A 338 7.54 8.73 -18.14
CA SER A 338 8.69 8.73 -17.22
C SER A 338 8.25 8.51 -15.77
N VAL A 339 8.89 7.57 -15.10
CA VAL A 339 8.63 7.17 -13.71
C VAL A 339 9.87 7.45 -12.86
N LEU A 340 9.70 8.27 -11.82
CA LEU A 340 10.75 8.54 -10.83
C LEU A 340 10.90 7.31 -9.92
N MET A 341 12.13 6.87 -9.73
CA MET A 341 12.49 5.70 -8.93
C MET A 341 12.82 6.10 -7.48
N ASP A 342 12.88 5.11 -6.59
CA ASP A 342 13.13 5.31 -5.15
C ASP A 342 14.53 5.87 -4.86
N ASP A 343 15.51 5.59 -5.74
CA ASP A 343 16.89 6.08 -5.67
C ASP A 343 17.07 7.47 -6.34
N GLY A 344 15.99 8.07 -6.82
CA GLY A 344 15.99 9.34 -7.55
C GLY A 344 16.34 9.22 -9.04
N SER A 345 16.62 8.02 -9.54
CA SER A 345 16.76 7.77 -10.98
C SER A 345 15.39 7.83 -11.69
N THR A 346 15.38 7.72 -13.02
CA THR A 346 14.13 7.70 -13.80
C THR A 346 14.18 6.56 -14.80
N VAL A 347 13.10 5.78 -14.82
CA VAL A 347 12.84 4.79 -15.87
C VAL A 347 11.76 5.35 -16.80
N THR A 348 12.00 5.28 -18.11
CA THR A 348 11.04 5.75 -19.11
C THR A 348 10.50 4.58 -19.91
N ILE A 349 9.17 4.47 -19.98
CA ILE A 349 8.46 3.54 -20.86
C ILE A 349 8.33 4.21 -22.22
N THR A 350 8.91 3.60 -23.25
CA THR A 350 8.97 4.14 -24.62
C THR A 350 8.49 3.14 -25.68
N HIS A 351 7.78 2.08 -25.28
CA HIS A 351 7.36 1.00 -26.19
C HIS A 351 6.53 1.51 -27.36
N PRO A 352 6.77 1.02 -28.60
CA PRO A 352 5.83 1.23 -29.68
C PRO A 352 4.50 0.52 -29.38
N ALA A 353 3.46 0.97 -30.09
CA ALA A 353 2.20 0.25 -30.21
C ALA A 353 2.36 -1.11 -30.90
#